data_AF-A0A2V7EHZ0-F1
#
_entry.id   AF-A0A2V7EHZ0-F1
#
_cell.length_a   1.000
_cell.length_b   1.000
_cell.length_c   1.000
_cell.angle_alpha   90.00
_cell.angle_beta   90.00
_cell.angle_gamma   90.00
#
_symmetry.space_group_name_H-M   'P 1'
#
loop_
_entity.id
_entity.type
_entity.pdbx_description
1 polymer ?
#
loop_
_entity_poly.entity_id
_entity_poly.type
_entity_poly.pdbx_seq_one_letter_code
_entity_poly.pdbx_strand_id
1 'polypeptide(L)' 'MIRTIALAYSGGLDTSIIVPWLKERYGARVICIAADVGQGSELDGVRAKAIASGAEECYVEDLRQEFVEKFVWPTLRAGA' A
#
# COMPACT_ATOMS: atom_id res chain seq x y z
N MET A 1 17.51 -4.04 17.78
CA MET A 1 16.80 -2.92 17.10
C MET A 1 15.64 -3.52 16.33
N ILE A 2 14.41 -3.06 16.52
CA ILE A 2 13.23 -3.57 15.80
C ILE A 2 13.27 -3.01 14.37
N ARG A 3 13.15 -3.88 13.36
CA ARG A 3 13.08 -3.45 11.96
C ARG A 3 11.68 -2.93 11.65
N THR A 4 11.59 -1.83 10.93
CA THR A 4 10.31 -1.32 10.40
C THR A 4 10.24 -1.63 8.92
N ILE A 5 9.16 -2.26 8.48
CA ILE A 5 8.89 -2.61 7.09
C ILE A 5 7.72 -1.77 6.60
N ALA A 6 7.96 -0.95 5.58
CA ALA A 6 6.91 -0.30 4.82
C ALA A 6 6.43 -1.27 3.73
N LEU A 7 5.20 -1.76 3.86
CA LEU A 7 4.58 -2.71 2.94
C LEU A 7 3.64 -1.98 1.98
N ALA A 8 3.90 -2.09 0.68
CA ALA A 8 2.90 -1.76 -0.34
C ALA A 8 1.70 -2.70 -0.17
N TYR A 9 0.55 -2.15 0.20
CA TYR A 9 -0.61 -2.90 0.67
C TYR A 9 -1.84 -2.59 -0.17
N SER A 10 -2.32 -3.59 -0.90
CA SER A 10 -3.51 -3.48 -1.74
C SER A 10 -4.83 -3.77 -1.01
N GLY A 11 -4.79 -4.37 0.18
CA GLY A 11 -5.99 -4.92 0.82
C GLY A 11 -6.42 -6.27 0.25
N GLY A 12 -5.71 -6.83 -0.73
CA GLY A 12 -5.93 -8.17 -1.25
C GLY A 12 -5.64 -9.28 -0.22
N LEU A 13 -6.00 -10.52 -0.55
CA LEU A 13 -5.74 -11.68 0.30
C LEU A 13 -4.25 -11.83 0.62
N ASP A 14 -3.41 -11.80 -0.41
CA ASP A 14 -1.97 -12.04 -0.29
C ASP A 14 -1.28 -10.99 0.57
N THR A 15 -1.55 -9.71 0.31
CA THR A 15 -0.97 -8.60 1.09
C THR A 15 -1.52 -8.56 2.51
N SER A 16 -2.72 -9.08 2.77
CA SER A 16 -3.25 -9.23 4.14
C SER A 16 -2.59 -10.35 4.91
N ILE A 17 -2.31 -11.49 4.27
CA ILE A 17 -1.60 -12.63 4.89
C ILE A 17 -0.13 -12.31 5.12
N ILE A 18 0.49 -11.48 4.27
CA ILE A 18 1.91 -11.14 4.41
C ILE A 18 2.19 -10.28 5.64
N VAL A 19 1.22 -9.49 6.12
CA VAL A 19 1.37 -8.63 7.31
C VAL A 19 1.75 -9.45 8.56
N PRO A 20 0.94 -10.41 9.04
CA PRO A 20 1.31 -11.21 10.21
C PRO A 20 2.56 -12.05 9.94
N TRP A 21 2.73 -12.56 8.71
CA TRP A 21 3.93 -13.32 8.34
C TRP A 21 5.22 -12.51 8.51
N LEU A 22 5.25 -11.25 8.06
CA LEU A 22 6.42 -10.37 8.21
C LEU A 22 6.71 -10.09 9.69
N LYS A 23 5.66 -9.91 10.51
CA LYS A 23 5.80 -9.71 11.96
C LYS A 23 6.39 -10.93 12.64
N GLU A 24 5.84 -12.12 12.38
CA GLU A 24 6.30 -13.38 12.98
C GLU A 24 7.71 -13.76 12.51
N ARG A 25 7.96 -13.65 11.20
CA ARG A 25 9.20 -14.11 10.58
C ARG A 25 10.41 -13.24 10.93
N TYR A 26 10.19 -11.94 11.13
CA TYR A 26 11.25 -10.96 11.31
C TYR A 26 11.18 -10.19 12.63
N GLY A 27 10.15 -10.38 13.46
CA GLY A 27 9.92 -9.57 14.66
C GLY A 27 9.80 -8.09 14.32
N ALA A 28 9.22 -7.78 13.16
CA ALA A 28 9.22 -6.44 12.58
C ALA A 28 7.94 -5.67 12.93
N ARG A 29 8.07 -4.34 12.96
CA ARG A 29 6.95 -3.40 12.87
C ARG A 29 6.57 -3.27 11.39
N VAL A 30 5.30 -3.44 11.04
CA VAL A 30 4.80 -3.38 9.66
C VAL A 30 3.88 -2.16 9.52
N ILE A 31 4.24 -1.26 8.62
CA ILE A 31 3.44 -0.10 8.23
C ILE A 31 2.91 -0.37 6.83
N CYS A 32 1.59 -0.43 6.67
CA CYS A 32 0.96 -0.61 5.36
C CYS A 32 0.84 0.74 4.64
N ILE A 33 1.10 0.75 3.34
CA ILE A 33 0.94 1.93 2.48
C ILE A 33 0.10 1.52 1.28
N ALA A 34 -1.08 2.13 1.17
CA ALA A 34 -1.96 2.02 0.01
C ALA A 34 -1.94 3.36 -0.75
N ALA A 35 -1.93 3.30 -2.07
CA ALA A 35 -1.96 4.47 -2.94
C ALA A 35 -3.22 4.43 -3.79
N ASP A 36 -4.02 5.49 -3.77
CA ASP A 36 -5.08 5.70 -4.76
C ASP A 36 -4.45 6.27 -6.03
N VAL A 37 -4.47 5.47 -7.08
CA VAL A 37 -4.02 5.84 -8.44
C VAL A 37 -5.17 5.71 -9.44
N GLY A 38 -6.41 5.64 -8.96
CA GLY A 38 -7.63 5.60 -9.79
C GLY A 38 -8.37 4.27 -9.79
N GLN A 39 -8.05 3.34 -8.89
CA GLN A 39 -8.70 2.02 -8.80
C GLN A 39 -10.13 2.03 -8.22
N GLY A 40 -10.62 3.20 -7.76
CA GLY A 40 -12.00 3.34 -7.27
C GLY A 40 -12.22 2.65 -5.92
N SER A 41 -13.33 1.92 -5.78
CA SER A 41 -13.80 1.35 -4.51
C SER A 41 -12.92 0.22 -3.94
N GLU A 42 -11.86 -0.18 -4.63
CA GLU A 42 -10.93 -1.20 -4.12
C GLU A 42 -10.21 -0.79 -2.83
N LEU A 43 -10.11 0.52 -2.55
CA LEU A 43 -9.53 1.02 -1.30
C LEU A 43 -10.54 1.13 -0.15
N ASP A 44 -11.82 0.85 -0.39
CA ASP A 44 -12.84 0.98 0.64
C ASP A 44 -12.53 0.01 1.80
N GLY A 45 -12.38 0.57 3.00
CA GLY A 45 -12.03 -0.20 4.19
C GLY A 45 -10.60 -0.76 4.24
N VAL A 46 -9.72 -0.41 3.29
CA VAL A 46 -8.33 -0.92 3.22
C VAL A 46 -7.56 -0.69 4.52
N ARG A 47 -7.75 0.48 5.13
CA ARG A 47 -7.14 0.85 6.42
C ARG A 47 -7.60 -0.08 7.54
N ALA A 48 -8.91 -0.31 7.66
CA ALA A 48 -9.45 -1.19 8.69
C ALA A 48 -8.94 -2.63 8.51
N LYS A 49 -8.85 -3.10 7.26
CA LYS A 49 -8.32 -4.42 6.94
C LYS A 49 -6.83 -4.57 7.25
N ALA A 50 -6.01 -3.55 6.97
CA ALA A 50 -4.59 -3.54 7.31
C ALA A 50 -4.36 -3.69 8.82
N ILE A 51 -5.08 -2.91 9.62
CA ILE A 51 -5.00 -2.96 11.09
C ILE A 51 -5.49 -4.33 11.61
N ALA A 52 -6.61 -4.83 11.08
CA ALA A 52 -7.13 -6.16 11.45
C ALA A 52 -6.18 -7.29 11.06
N SER A 53 -5.37 -7.11 10.01
CA SER A 53 -4.32 -8.05 9.61
C SER A 53 -3.07 -7.96 10.48
N GLY A 54 -2.98 -6.95 11.36
CA GLY A 54 -1.91 -6.81 12.35
C GLY A 54 -0.89 -5.72 12.06
N ALA A 55 -1.11 -4.83 11.08
CA ALA A 55 -0.24 -3.69 10.85
C ALA A 55 -0.32 -2.68 12.00
N GLU A 56 0.79 -2.02 12.33
CA GLU A 56 0.80 -0.95 13.35
C GLU A 56 0.13 0.32 12.83
N GLU A 57 0.35 0.63 11.55
CA GLU A 57 -0.19 1.80 10.88
C GLU A 57 -0.56 1.47 9.44
N CYS A 58 -1.48 2.25 8.89
CA CYS A 58 -1.80 2.22 7.47
C CYS A 58 -1.89 3.65 6.94
N TYR A 59 -1.20 3.95 5.85
CA TYR A 59 -1.30 5.20 5.11
C TYR A 59 -2.09 4.92 3.83
N VAL A 60 -3.00 5.83 3.48
CA VAL A 60 -3.80 5.75 2.26
C VAL A 60 -3.66 7.11 1.60
N GLU A 61 -2.86 7.17 0.55
CA GLU A 61 -2.47 8.43 -0.08
C GLU A 61 -3.17 8.58 -1.44
N ASP A 62 -3.77 9.75 -1.70
CA ASP A 62 -4.30 10.08 -3.02
C ASP A 62 -3.16 10.54 -3.93
N LEU A 63 -2.76 9.67 -4.86
CA LEU A 63 -1.69 9.91 -5.82
C LEU A 63 -2.21 10.06 -7.25
N ARG A 64 -3.53 10.22 -7.46
CA ARG A 64 -4.12 10.25 -8.81
C ARG A 64 -3.55 11.38 -9.66
N GLN A 65 -3.48 12.59 -9.11
CA GLN A 65 -2.92 13.75 -9.82
C GLN A 65 -1.42 13.57 -10.10
N GLU A 66 -0.66 13.10 -9.11
CA GLU A 66 0.77 12.86 -9.28
C GLU A 66 1.05 11.77 -10.31
N PHE A 67 0.29 10.69 -10.30
CA PHE A 67 0.39 9.60 -11.25
C PHE A 67 0.17 10.11 -12.69
N VAL A 68 -0.88 10.91 -12.88
CA VAL A 68 -1.20 11.57 -14.14
C VAL A 68 -0.07 12.49 -14.61
N GLU A 69 0.31 13.48 -13.80
CA GLU A 69 1.22 14.55 -14.22
C GLU A 69 2.66 14.08 -14.41
N LYS A 70 3.13 13.16 -13.55
CA LYS A 70 4.53 12.74 -13.51
C LYS A 70 4.81 11.41 -14.21
N PHE A 71 3.79 10.60 -14.49
CA PHE A 71 3.99 9.29 -15.11
C PHE A 71 3.21 9.16 -16.41
N VAL A 72 1.90 9.36 -16.41
CA VAL A 72 1.09 9.14 -17.61
C VAL A 72 1.44 10.18 -18.69
N TRP A 73 1.53 11.47 -18.36
CA TRP A 73 1.74 12.52 -19.38
C TRP A 73 3.15 12.45 -19.99
N PRO A 74 4.22 12.22 -19.21
CA PRO A 74 5.55 11.93 -19.75
C PRO A 74 5.57 10.68 -20.64
N THR A 75 4.92 9.59 -20.22
CA THR A 75 4.85 8.34 -21.00
C THR A 75 4.18 8.57 -22.35
N LEU A 76 3.03 9.26 -22.38
CA LEU A 76 2.32 9.60 -23.63
C LEU A 76 3.17 10.46 -24.57
N ARG A 77 3.88 11.46 -24.04
CA ARG A 77 4.77 12.32 -24.86
C ARG A 77 5.96 11.57 -25.46
N ALA A 78 6.39 10.49 -24.82
CA ALA A 78 7.45 9.61 -25.33
C ALA A 78 6.96 8.64 -26.42
N GLY A 79 5.64 8.53 -26.63
CA GLY A 79 5.05 7.60 -27.59
C GLY A 79 5.17 6.13 -27.17
N ALA A 80 5.27 5.87 -25.87
CA ALA A 80 5.35 4.53 -25.28
C ALA A 80 3.96 3.89 -25.11
#